data_AF-A0A7X5Q867-F1
#
_entry.id   AF-A0A7X5Q867-F1
#
_cell.length_a   1.000
_cell.length_b   1.000
_cell.length_c   1.000
_cell.angle_alpha   90.00
_cell.angle_beta   90.00
_cell.angle_gamma   90.00
#
_symmetry.space_group_name_H-M   'P 1'
#
loop_
_entity.id
_entity.type
_entity.pdbx_description
1 polymer ?
#
loop_
_entity_poly.entity_id
_entity_poly.type
_entity_poly.pdbx_seq_one_letter_code
_entity_poly.pdbx_strand_id
1 'polypeptide(L)'
;METAKKNHTSDVVDASNPKLLSTKKRPTVFLFFAFLFIFVGYLLTAQNLVHFGVMKTSLTHELPRVRHIAILTVTFFRLAMFLLGICFGLIFLFWKKIYSLNLIQTILKHQPIYPRTTFTVKTIFNRSFFIILALACASLLFILYSPYLSNTISDKIMKEDGIAEWLTALTFLFCSVIAAANIFISPRIQYKITFLLFSLLFFLCFGEEISWGQRIFGFASPEAIKNINAQEEFNLHNSFGYLADHLFFIAIFSYGCVMPLLSLTHEFWHRLFDKLGIPIASAGLAIGFFISLLFYDPIFFFFFHQWAFRIAEIRELLISASLLILLFEARNFFATIQPSH
;
A
#
# COMPACT_ATOMS: atom_id res chain seq x y z
N MET A 1 6.15 -25.49 40.75
CA MET A 1 7.28 -24.72 40.19
C MET A 1 6.68 -23.68 39.25
N GLU A 2 6.34 -22.52 39.82
CA GLU A 2 5.67 -21.41 39.14
C GLU A 2 6.59 -20.81 38.08
N THR A 3 6.21 -20.95 36.80
CA THR A 3 6.79 -20.14 35.74
C THR A 3 6.06 -18.80 35.73
N ALA A 4 6.76 -17.79 36.26
CA ALA A 4 6.34 -16.41 36.30
C ALA A 4 5.81 -15.94 34.94
N LYS A 5 4.48 -15.72 34.86
CA LYS A 5 3.87 -14.81 33.90
C LYS A 5 4.53 -13.45 34.11
N LYS A 6 5.46 -13.09 33.23
CA LYS A 6 5.93 -11.71 33.10
C LYS A 6 4.73 -10.89 32.60
N ASN A 7 3.99 -10.33 33.54
CA ASN A 7 2.96 -9.34 33.28
C ASN A 7 3.63 -8.15 32.59
N HIS A 8 3.48 -8.02 31.26
CA HIS A 8 3.61 -6.74 30.56
C HIS A 8 2.37 -5.88 30.85
N THR A 9 2.11 -5.64 32.14
CA THR A 9 1.11 -4.68 32.60
C THR A 9 1.70 -3.28 32.48
N SER A 10 1.17 -2.56 31.50
CA SER A 10 0.95 -1.10 31.48
C SER A 10 2.17 -0.17 31.63
N ASP A 11 2.86 0.07 30.50
CA ASP A 11 3.56 1.35 30.24
C ASP A 11 2.57 2.49 29.91
N VAL A 12 1.29 2.30 30.20
CA VAL A 12 0.27 3.36 30.17
C VAL A 12 0.42 4.16 31.45
N VAL A 13 1.48 4.95 31.50
CA VAL A 13 1.68 5.98 32.51
C VAL A 13 0.49 6.93 32.46
N ASP A 14 -0.14 7.16 33.61
CA ASP A 14 -1.11 8.22 33.75
C ASP A 14 -0.46 9.57 33.39
N ALA A 15 -0.77 10.08 32.19
CA ALA A 15 -0.21 11.32 31.70
C ALA A 15 -0.61 12.55 32.52
N SER A 16 -1.56 12.39 33.46
CA SER A 16 -1.89 13.42 34.43
C SER A 16 -0.88 13.50 35.59
N ASN A 17 0.02 12.52 35.74
CA ASN A 17 1.05 12.53 36.77
C ASN A 17 2.40 13.08 36.23
N PRO A 18 2.76 14.35 36.53
CA PRO A 18 3.96 14.99 35.99
C PRO A 18 5.27 14.33 36.43
N LYS A 19 5.29 13.63 37.58
CA LYS A 19 6.49 12.89 38.05
C LYS A 19 6.79 11.69 37.15
N LEU A 20 5.78 10.95 36.70
CA LEU A 20 5.96 9.80 35.80
C LEU A 20 6.24 10.22 34.35
N LEU A 21 5.73 11.38 33.90
CA LEU A 21 6.10 11.92 32.59
C LEU A 21 7.56 12.40 32.53
N SER A 22 8.11 12.82 33.67
CA SER A 22 9.47 13.34 33.77
C SER A 22 10.53 12.29 33.46
N THR A 23 10.24 11.01 33.76
CA THR A 23 11.16 9.87 33.60
C THR A 23 11.20 9.32 32.18
N LYS A 24 10.24 9.70 31.31
CA LYS A 24 10.21 9.22 29.93
C LYS A 24 11.30 9.88 29.08
N LYS A 25 12.30 9.08 28.66
CA LYS A 25 13.38 9.52 27.77
C LYS A 25 12.85 9.90 26.38
N ARG A 26 13.52 10.85 25.72
CA ARG A 26 13.24 11.21 24.33
C ARG A 26 13.69 10.07 23.41
N PRO A 27 12.86 9.61 22.46
CA PRO A 27 13.25 8.54 21.54
C PRO A 27 14.25 9.08 20.52
N THR A 28 15.51 8.66 20.62
CA THR A 28 16.59 9.09 19.69
C THR A 28 16.32 8.66 18.25
N VAL A 29 15.48 7.64 18.05
CA VAL A 29 15.03 7.21 16.72
C VAL A 29 14.37 8.33 15.91
N PHE A 30 13.62 9.24 16.56
CA PHE A 30 13.03 10.38 15.85
C PHE A 30 14.08 11.39 15.40
N LEU A 31 15.15 11.56 16.18
CA LEU A 31 16.27 12.39 15.77
C LEU A 31 17.02 11.78 14.58
N PHE A 32 17.24 10.46 14.60
CA PHE A 32 17.82 9.74 13.46
C PHE A 32 17.00 9.93 12.18
N PHE A 33 15.67 9.71 12.25
CA PHE A 33 14.81 9.91 11.09
C PHE A 33 14.75 11.38 10.63
N ALA A 34 14.80 12.33 11.56
CA ALA A 34 14.88 13.74 11.22
C ALA A 34 16.11 14.02 10.33
N PHE A 35 17.28 13.55 10.75
CA PHE A 35 18.51 13.68 9.96
C PHE A 35 18.45 12.90 8.65
N LEU A 36 17.93 11.67 8.67
CA LEU A 36 17.81 10.85 7.47
C LEU A 36 16.96 11.54 6.41
N PHE A 37 15.77 12.04 6.75
CA PHE A 37 14.90 12.70 5.79
C PHE A 37 15.47 14.03 5.29
N ILE A 38 16.13 14.82 6.15
CA ILE A 38 16.85 16.03 5.71
C ILE A 38 17.98 15.66 4.74
N PHE A 39 18.75 14.60 5.03
CA PHE A 39 19.84 14.14 4.19
C PHE A 39 19.34 13.62 2.83
N VAL A 40 18.27 12.82 2.82
CA VAL A 40 17.62 12.35 1.58
C VAL A 40 17.08 13.55 0.78
N GLY A 41 16.41 14.50 1.42
CA GLY A 41 15.95 15.74 0.78
C GLY A 41 17.11 16.59 0.24
N TYR A 42 18.28 16.56 0.87
CA TYR A 42 19.49 17.19 0.33
C TYR A 42 19.98 16.50 -0.94
N LEU A 43 20.00 15.15 -0.95
CA LEU A 43 20.44 14.36 -2.11
C LEU A 43 19.44 14.38 -3.27
N LEU A 44 18.14 14.56 -3.01
CA LEU A 44 17.07 14.47 -4.00
C LEU A 44 17.01 15.74 -4.86
N THR A 45 17.96 15.88 -5.77
CA THR A 45 18.03 16.94 -6.79
C THR A 45 17.91 16.33 -8.18
N ALA A 46 17.39 17.11 -9.14
CA ALA A 46 17.28 16.67 -10.52
C ALA A 46 18.64 16.24 -11.09
N GLN A 47 19.71 16.96 -10.75
CA GLN A 47 21.07 16.65 -11.18
C GLN A 47 21.56 15.31 -10.61
N ASN A 48 21.37 15.06 -9.32
CA ASN A 48 21.77 13.81 -8.69
C ASN A 48 20.97 12.63 -9.24
N LEU A 49 19.66 12.79 -9.43
CA LEU A 49 18.81 11.75 -10.00
C LEU A 49 19.27 11.39 -11.42
N VAL A 50 19.54 12.38 -12.27
CA VAL A 50 20.13 12.15 -13.61
C VAL A 50 21.47 11.44 -13.52
N HIS A 51 22.35 11.84 -12.59
CA HIS A 51 23.66 11.21 -12.40
C HIS A 51 23.55 9.73 -12.01
N PHE A 52 22.62 9.39 -11.12
CA PHE A 52 22.34 8.00 -10.73
C PHE A 52 21.47 7.24 -11.75
N GLY A 53 21.10 7.86 -12.86
CA GLY A 53 20.25 7.26 -13.89
C GLY A 53 18.75 7.20 -13.56
N VAL A 54 18.35 7.70 -12.39
CA VAL A 54 16.95 7.72 -11.93
C VAL A 54 16.21 8.90 -12.57
N MET A 55 15.02 8.65 -13.15
CA MET A 55 14.24 9.65 -13.89
C MET A 55 15.02 10.36 -15.02
N LYS A 56 16.17 9.83 -15.47
CA LYS A 56 17.01 10.45 -16.49
C LYS A 56 16.21 10.79 -17.74
N THR A 57 15.45 9.83 -18.26
CA THR A 57 14.59 9.99 -19.45
C THR A 57 13.61 11.16 -19.32
N SER A 58 12.97 11.30 -18.16
CA SER A 58 11.99 12.38 -17.92
C SER A 58 12.66 13.73 -17.69
N LEU A 59 13.78 13.75 -16.96
CA LEU A 59 14.51 14.98 -16.60
C LEU A 59 15.37 15.54 -17.74
N THR A 60 15.76 14.71 -18.71
CA THR A 60 16.48 15.13 -19.92
C THR A 60 15.59 15.10 -21.17
N HIS A 61 14.27 14.98 -21.02
CA HIS A 61 13.35 14.85 -22.14
C HIS A 61 13.36 16.11 -23.02
N GLU A 62 13.28 15.92 -24.34
CA GLU A 62 13.30 17.02 -25.33
C GLU A 62 12.10 17.96 -25.14
N LEU A 63 10.90 17.39 -24.99
CA LEU A 63 9.68 18.16 -24.68
C LEU A 63 9.77 18.91 -23.34
N PRO A 64 9.65 20.26 -23.34
CA PRO A 64 9.76 21.07 -22.12
C PRO A 64 8.71 20.74 -21.05
N ARG A 65 7.49 20.38 -21.46
CA ARG A 65 6.39 20.05 -20.52
C ARG A 65 6.73 18.81 -19.68
N VAL A 66 7.24 17.75 -20.31
CA VAL A 66 7.64 16.51 -19.62
C VAL A 66 8.73 16.80 -18.59
N ARG A 67 9.73 17.58 -19.00
CA ARG A 67 10.83 18.00 -18.12
C ARG A 67 10.35 18.84 -16.93
N HIS A 68 9.45 19.80 -17.18
CA HIS A 68 8.89 20.65 -16.13
C HIS A 68 8.10 19.83 -15.10
N ILE A 69 7.26 18.89 -15.56
CA ILE A 69 6.53 17.97 -14.67
C ILE A 69 7.52 17.14 -13.85
N ALA A 70 8.55 16.57 -14.49
CA ALA A 70 9.56 15.79 -13.78
C ALA A 70 10.30 16.61 -12.70
N ILE A 71 10.71 17.85 -13.02
CA ILE A 71 11.35 18.76 -12.05
C ILE A 71 10.40 19.11 -10.90
N LEU A 72 9.13 19.37 -11.20
CA LEU A 72 8.12 19.66 -10.19
C LEU A 72 7.90 18.47 -9.25
N THR A 73 7.82 17.25 -9.80
CA THR A 73 7.74 16.01 -9.04
C THR A 73 8.95 15.86 -8.10
N VAL A 74 10.18 16.02 -8.61
CA VAL A 74 11.39 15.97 -7.78
C VAL A 74 11.35 17.03 -6.68
N THR A 75 10.96 18.27 -7.02
CA THR A 75 10.89 19.38 -6.05
C THR A 75 9.86 19.12 -4.96
N PHE A 76 8.70 18.58 -5.32
CA PHE A 76 7.65 18.19 -4.39
C PHE A 76 8.15 17.12 -3.41
N PHE A 77 8.73 16.03 -3.91
CA PHE A 77 9.28 14.98 -3.03
C PHE A 77 10.41 15.50 -2.15
N ARG A 78 11.25 16.39 -2.69
CA ARG A 78 12.33 17.02 -1.94
C ARG A 78 11.81 17.84 -0.76
N LEU A 79 10.79 18.67 -1.01
CA LEU A 79 10.14 19.46 0.03
C LEU A 79 9.45 18.55 1.06
N ALA A 80 8.77 17.49 0.61
CA ALA A 80 8.16 16.51 1.49
C ALA A 80 9.19 15.86 2.43
N MET A 81 10.37 15.50 1.94
CA MET A 81 11.45 14.96 2.77
C MET A 81 11.93 15.98 3.83
N PHE A 82 12.12 17.25 3.46
CA PHE A 82 12.50 18.28 4.45
C PHE A 82 11.41 18.51 5.50
N LEU A 83 10.15 18.58 5.08
CA LEU A 83 9.02 18.73 5.99
C LEU A 83 8.91 17.53 6.95
N LEU A 84 9.06 16.30 6.46
CA LEU A 84 9.13 15.10 7.31
C LEU A 84 10.28 15.20 8.31
N GLY A 85 11.46 15.60 7.85
CA GLY A 85 12.63 15.79 8.71
C GLY A 85 12.38 16.79 9.84
N ILE A 86 11.82 17.95 9.51
CA ILE A 86 11.41 18.97 10.48
C ILE A 86 10.37 18.41 11.47
N CYS A 87 9.33 17.72 10.96
CA CYS A 87 8.30 17.10 11.79
C CYS A 87 8.89 16.11 12.80
N PHE A 88 9.78 15.22 12.37
CA PHE A 88 10.46 14.27 13.25
C PHE A 88 11.34 14.97 14.29
N GLY A 89 12.04 16.05 13.89
CA GLY A 89 12.82 16.90 14.81
C GLY A 89 11.93 17.57 15.87
N LEU A 90 10.78 18.13 15.46
CA LEU A 90 9.80 18.70 16.38
C LEU A 90 9.21 17.65 17.33
N ILE A 91 8.91 16.45 16.82
CA ILE A 91 8.45 15.32 17.67
C ILE A 91 9.49 14.98 18.73
N PHE A 92 10.77 14.92 18.35
CA PHE A 92 11.85 14.66 19.29
C PHE A 92 11.97 15.77 20.35
N LEU A 93 11.98 17.04 19.93
CA LEU A 93 12.14 18.20 20.81
C LEU A 93 10.97 18.31 21.81
N PHE A 94 9.75 18.17 21.31
CA PHE A 94 8.52 18.32 22.08
C PHE A 94 7.91 16.99 22.55
N TRP A 95 8.72 15.92 22.60
CA TRP A 95 8.27 14.55 22.87
C TRP A 95 7.36 14.44 24.09
N LYS A 96 7.73 15.04 25.22
CA LYS A 96 6.93 14.96 26.46
C LYS A 96 5.54 15.57 26.28
N LYS A 97 5.46 16.73 25.63
CA LYS A 97 4.19 17.43 25.35
C LYS A 97 3.32 16.64 24.38
N ILE A 98 3.93 16.07 23.33
CA ILE A 98 3.23 15.22 22.36
C ILE A 98 2.73 13.95 23.03
N TYR A 99 3.56 13.31 23.84
CA TYR A 99 3.19 12.11 24.58
C TYR A 99 2.02 12.36 25.53
N SER A 100 1.93 13.53 26.16
CA SER A 100 0.81 13.89 27.03
C SER A 100 -0.49 14.24 26.30
N LEU A 101 -0.50 14.36 24.96
CA LEU A 101 -1.72 14.70 24.24
C LEU A 101 -2.80 13.63 24.47
N ASN A 102 -4.04 14.09 24.71
CA ASN A 102 -5.20 13.21 24.92
C ASN A 102 -5.32 12.17 23.81
N LEU A 103 -5.16 12.58 22.55
CA LEU A 103 -5.19 11.68 21.39
C LEU A 103 -4.21 10.50 21.52
N ILE A 104 -2.95 10.80 21.86
CA ILE A 104 -1.90 9.79 22.04
C ILE A 104 -2.23 8.87 23.21
N GLN A 105 -2.70 9.43 24.33
CA GLN A 105 -3.10 8.66 25.50
C GLN A 105 -4.29 7.74 25.21
N THR A 106 -5.28 8.18 24.43
CA THR A 106 -6.39 7.33 24.03
C THR A 106 -5.95 6.19 23.10
N ILE A 107 -4.89 6.37 22.30
CA ILE A 107 -4.30 5.27 21.50
C ILE A 107 -3.55 4.30 22.41
N LEU A 108 -2.73 4.82 23.33
CA LEU A 108 -1.98 3.99 24.27
C LEU A 108 -2.87 3.24 25.25
N LYS A 109 -4.08 3.71 25.55
CA LYS A 109 -5.06 2.99 26.38
C LYS A 109 -5.89 1.98 25.59
N HIS A 110 -5.88 2.06 24.26
CA HIS A 110 -6.68 1.18 23.41
C HIS A 110 -6.23 -0.27 23.54
N GLN A 111 -7.19 -1.16 23.73
CA GLN A 111 -6.97 -2.61 23.78
C GLN A 111 -7.24 -3.20 22.40
N PRO A 112 -6.20 -3.59 21.66
CA PRO A 112 -6.35 -4.09 20.30
C PRO A 112 -7.10 -5.43 20.34
N ILE A 113 -7.96 -5.66 19.36
CA ILE A 113 -8.57 -6.99 19.16
C ILE A 113 -7.82 -7.75 18.07
N TYR A 114 -7.42 -7.08 16.99
CA TYR A 114 -6.74 -7.67 15.85
C TYR A 114 -5.41 -8.26 16.30
N PRO A 115 -5.02 -9.45 15.82
CA PRO A 115 -3.91 -10.16 16.41
C PRO A 115 -2.62 -9.46 15.99
N ARG A 116 -1.77 -9.18 16.97
CA ARG A 116 -0.39 -8.84 16.68
C ARG A 116 0.33 -10.12 16.28
N THR A 117 0.37 -10.40 14.98
CA THR A 117 1.27 -11.43 14.46
C THR A 117 2.71 -11.00 14.77
N THR A 118 3.63 -11.94 14.99
CA THR A 118 5.05 -11.64 15.22
C THR A 118 5.85 -12.16 14.02
N PHE A 119 7.09 -11.70 13.80
CA PHE A 119 7.96 -12.28 12.76
C PHE A 119 8.57 -13.60 13.24
N THR A 120 7.76 -14.64 13.35
CA THR A 120 8.27 -16.02 13.43
C THR A 120 8.32 -16.63 12.04
N VAL A 121 9.17 -17.64 11.84
CA VAL A 121 9.24 -18.39 10.58
C VAL A 121 7.85 -18.92 10.18
N LYS A 122 7.07 -19.45 11.14
CA LYS A 122 5.72 -20.01 10.91
C LYS A 122 4.70 -18.97 10.48
N THR A 123 4.82 -17.74 10.96
CA THR A 123 3.91 -16.62 10.63
C THR A 123 4.28 -15.93 9.33
N ILE A 124 5.55 -16.03 8.90
CA ILE A 124 6.03 -15.55 7.60
C ILE A 124 5.60 -16.53 6.50
N PHE A 125 5.92 -17.82 6.65
CA PHE A 125 5.59 -18.86 5.68
C PHE A 125 4.18 -19.41 5.92
N ASN A 126 3.19 -18.52 5.86
CA ASN A 126 1.78 -18.87 5.99
C ASN A 126 1.12 -19.15 4.63
N ARG A 127 -0.15 -19.56 4.64
CA ARG A 127 -0.90 -19.88 3.41
C ARG A 127 -0.92 -18.72 2.42
N SER A 128 -1.15 -17.50 2.91
CA SER A 128 -1.20 -16.28 2.11
C SER A 128 0.11 -16.02 1.35
N PHE A 129 1.25 -16.19 2.03
CA PHE A 129 2.57 -16.08 1.41
C PHE A 129 2.73 -17.08 0.25
N PHE A 130 2.41 -18.35 0.47
CA PHE A 130 2.58 -19.38 -0.56
C PHE A 130 1.64 -19.18 -1.76
N ILE A 131 0.41 -18.69 -1.53
CA ILE A 131 -0.52 -18.38 -2.62
C ILE A 131 0.05 -17.25 -3.49
N ILE A 132 0.48 -16.13 -2.90
CA ILE A 132 1.06 -15.01 -3.67
C ILE A 132 2.37 -15.41 -4.33
N LEU A 133 3.23 -16.18 -3.66
CA LEU A 133 4.46 -16.68 -4.25
C LEU A 133 4.18 -17.56 -5.47
N ALA A 134 3.19 -18.46 -5.39
CA ALA A 134 2.80 -19.30 -6.51
C ALA A 134 2.27 -18.47 -7.70
N LEU A 135 1.43 -17.47 -7.44
CA LEU A 135 0.95 -16.55 -8.47
C LEU A 135 2.09 -15.75 -9.11
N ALA A 136 2.99 -15.19 -8.29
CA ALA A 136 4.15 -14.45 -8.77
C ALA A 136 5.09 -15.33 -9.61
N CYS A 137 5.35 -16.57 -9.18
CA CYS A 137 6.13 -17.53 -9.96
C CYS A 137 5.44 -17.89 -11.29
N ALA A 138 4.12 -18.11 -11.27
CA ALA A 138 3.36 -18.37 -12.50
C ALA A 138 3.40 -17.19 -13.46
N SER A 139 3.25 -15.96 -12.96
CA SER A 139 3.41 -14.72 -13.72
C SER A 139 4.82 -14.59 -14.29
N LEU A 140 5.85 -14.87 -13.51
CA LEU A 140 7.24 -14.83 -13.98
C LEU A 140 7.51 -15.87 -15.06
N LEU A 141 7.01 -17.10 -14.90
CA LEU A 141 7.11 -18.15 -15.91
C LEU A 141 6.37 -17.76 -17.20
N PHE A 142 5.17 -17.19 -17.08
CA PHE A 142 4.42 -16.66 -18.23
C PHE A 142 5.23 -15.58 -18.96
N ILE A 143 5.78 -14.61 -18.23
CA ILE A 143 6.63 -13.55 -18.76
C ILE A 143 7.87 -14.12 -19.47
N LEU A 144 8.56 -15.10 -18.87
CA LEU A 144 9.77 -15.69 -19.47
C LEU A 144 9.44 -16.50 -20.73
N TYR A 145 8.26 -17.11 -20.80
CA TYR A 145 7.83 -17.92 -21.93
C TYR A 145 7.12 -17.11 -23.03
N SER A 146 6.67 -15.89 -22.72
CA SER A 146 5.90 -15.04 -23.63
C SER A 146 6.57 -14.73 -24.98
N PRO A 147 7.91 -14.62 -25.11
CA PRO A 147 8.54 -14.43 -26.42
C PRO A 147 8.42 -15.65 -27.34
N TYR A 148 8.12 -16.83 -26.80
CA TYR A 148 7.93 -18.07 -27.53
C TYR A 148 6.45 -18.35 -27.85
N LEU A 149 5.52 -17.57 -27.28
CA LEU A 149 4.11 -17.60 -27.62
C LEU A 149 3.87 -16.82 -28.92
N SER A 150 2.85 -17.20 -29.68
CA SER A 150 2.46 -16.42 -30.86
C SER A 150 2.00 -15.02 -30.43
N ASN A 151 2.36 -14.00 -31.21
CA ASN A 151 1.99 -12.61 -30.93
C ASN A 151 0.47 -12.47 -30.67
N THR A 152 -0.37 -13.22 -31.39
CA THR A 152 -1.83 -13.25 -31.18
C THR A 152 -2.27 -13.69 -29.79
N ILE A 153 -1.59 -14.66 -29.17
CA ILE A 153 -1.93 -15.16 -27.83
C ILE A 153 -1.42 -14.19 -26.78
N SER A 154 -0.17 -13.76 -26.93
CA SER A 154 0.48 -12.78 -26.08
C SER A 154 -0.30 -11.46 -26.01
N ASP A 155 -0.75 -10.95 -27.17
CA ASP A 155 -1.55 -9.73 -27.27
C ASP A 155 -2.93 -9.90 -26.61
N LYS A 156 -3.61 -11.03 -26.78
CA LYS A 156 -4.93 -11.25 -26.13
C LYS A 156 -4.86 -11.27 -24.61
N ILE A 157 -3.73 -11.69 -24.04
CA ILE A 157 -3.56 -11.77 -22.59
C ILE A 157 -3.18 -10.41 -22.01
N MET A 158 -2.35 -9.63 -22.72
CA MET A 158 -1.62 -8.48 -22.16
C MET A 158 -1.89 -7.13 -22.83
N LYS A 159 -2.67 -7.07 -23.91
CA LYS A 159 -3.10 -5.80 -24.52
C LYS A 159 -4.11 -5.11 -23.61
N GLU A 160 -4.27 -3.79 -23.80
CA GLU A 160 -5.45 -3.04 -23.36
C GLU A 160 -6.72 -3.82 -23.74
N ASP A 161 -7.63 -4.00 -22.78
CA ASP A 161 -8.79 -4.91 -22.79
C ASP A 161 -8.50 -6.41 -22.78
N GLY A 162 -7.30 -6.78 -22.37
CA GLY A 162 -6.84 -8.17 -22.30
C GLY A 162 -7.41 -8.94 -21.11
N ILE A 163 -7.15 -10.25 -21.10
CA ILE A 163 -7.59 -11.14 -20.02
C ILE A 163 -7.10 -10.68 -18.64
N ALA A 164 -5.90 -10.08 -18.56
CA ALA A 164 -5.36 -9.58 -17.30
C ALA A 164 -6.22 -8.47 -16.69
N GLU A 165 -6.60 -7.44 -17.46
CA GLU A 165 -7.47 -6.34 -17.00
C GLU A 165 -8.84 -6.87 -16.54
N TRP A 166 -9.46 -7.78 -17.31
CA TRP A 166 -10.72 -8.40 -16.90
C TRP A 166 -10.61 -9.21 -15.60
N LEU A 167 -9.50 -9.93 -15.40
CA LEU A 167 -9.24 -10.65 -14.15
C LEU A 167 -8.99 -9.69 -12.98
N THR A 168 -8.26 -8.59 -13.21
CA THR A 168 -8.03 -7.54 -12.20
C THR A 168 -9.36 -6.91 -11.79
N ALA A 169 -10.19 -6.50 -12.76
CA ALA A 169 -11.53 -5.99 -12.54
C ALA A 169 -12.40 -6.97 -11.72
N LEU A 170 -12.47 -8.24 -12.14
CA LEU A 170 -13.24 -9.25 -11.43
C LEU A 170 -12.73 -9.48 -10.01
N THR A 171 -11.42 -9.43 -9.81
CA THR A 171 -10.80 -9.54 -8.48
C THR A 171 -11.19 -8.36 -7.60
N PHE A 172 -11.19 -7.13 -8.12
CA PHE A 172 -11.68 -5.96 -7.40
C PHE A 172 -13.17 -6.04 -7.07
N LEU A 173 -14.00 -6.58 -7.97
CA LEU A 173 -15.41 -6.84 -7.68
C LEU A 173 -15.55 -7.82 -6.51
N PHE A 174 -14.79 -8.91 -6.50
CA PHE A 174 -14.76 -9.83 -5.36
C PHE A 174 -14.25 -9.17 -4.08
N CYS A 175 -13.22 -8.32 -4.16
CA CYS A 175 -12.78 -7.54 -3.00
C CYS A 175 -13.92 -6.68 -2.45
N SER A 176 -14.70 -6.03 -3.32
CA SER A 176 -15.85 -5.22 -2.91
C SER A 176 -16.90 -6.05 -2.19
N VAL A 177 -17.30 -7.19 -2.77
CA VAL A 177 -18.30 -8.10 -2.19
C VAL A 177 -17.84 -8.68 -0.85
N ILE A 178 -16.59 -9.16 -0.76
CA ILE A 178 -16.06 -9.73 0.48
C ILE A 178 -15.89 -8.66 1.56
N ALA A 179 -15.46 -7.44 1.20
CA ALA A 179 -15.42 -6.32 2.14
C ALA A 179 -16.82 -6.01 2.67
N ALA A 180 -17.84 -5.91 1.81
CA ALA A 180 -19.22 -5.74 2.24
C ALA A 180 -19.68 -6.88 3.19
N ALA A 181 -19.38 -8.13 2.85
CA ALA A 181 -19.69 -9.27 3.70
C ALA A 181 -18.98 -9.23 5.06
N ASN A 182 -17.78 -8.64 5.13
CA ASN A 182 -17.01 -8.50 6.36
C ASN A 182 -17.60 -7.46 7.33
N ILE A 183 -18.46 -6.55 6.87
CA ILE A 183 -19.19 -5.60 7.74
C ILE A 183 -20.04 -6.35 8.77
N PHE A 184 -20.69 -7.46 8.36
CA PHE A 184 -21.63 -8.19 9.20
C PHE A 184 -20.95 -9.02 10.30
N ILE A 185 -19.72 -9.48 10.07
CA ILE A 185 -18.96 -10.27 11.04
C ILE A 185 -18.04 -9.41 11.93
N SER A 186 -17.82 -8.16 11.55
CA SER A 186 -16.89 -7.26 12.24
C SER A 186 -17.39 -6.92 13.65
N PRO A 187 -16.55 -7.10 14.70
CA PRO A 187 -16.98 -6.96 16.09
C PRO A 187 -17.10 -5.50 16.57
N ARG A 188 -16.46 -4.55 15.88
CA ARG A 188 -16.49 -3.11 16.25
C ARG A 188 -16.88 -2.23 15.08
N ILE A 189 -17.51 -1.09 15.37
CA ILE A 189 -18.02 -0.16 14.35
C ILE A 189 -16.91 0.41 13.46
N GLN A 190 -15.69 0.60 13.98
CA GLN A 190 -14.56 1.14 13.21
C GLN A 190 -14.16 0.20 12.06
N TYR A 191 -14.17 -1.12 12.31
CA TYR A 191 -13.95 -2.12 11.27
C TYR A 191 -15.09 -2.14 10.25
N LYS A 192 -16.34 -2.01 10.71
CA LYS A 192 -17.51 -1.90 9.81
C LYS A 192 -17.41 -0.72 8.86
N ILE A 193 -17.04 0.45 9.39
CA ILE A 193 -16.82 1.66 8.59
C ILE A 193 -15.69 1.44 7.59
N THR A 194 -14.56 0.88 8.03
CA THR A 194 -13.42 0.60 7.14
C THR A 194 -13.79 -0.37 6.02
N PHE A 195 -14.53 -1.44 6.32
CA PHE A 195 -14.98 -2.39 5.29
C PHE A 195 -16.04 -1.81 4.36
N LEU A 196 -16.89 -0.89 4.83
CA LEU A 196 -17.79 -0.13 3.97
C LEU A 196 -16.99 0.73 2.99
N LEU A 197 -15.99 1.46 3.49
CA LEU A 197 -15.11 2.27 2.65
C LEU A 197 -14.32 1.42 1.65
N PHE A 198 -13.80 0.26 2.07
CA PHE A 198 -13.13 -0.69 1.18
C PHE A 198 -14.08 -1.27 0.13
N SER A 199 -15.31 -1.60 0.50
CA SER A 199 -16.32 -2.09 -0.44
C SER A 199 -16.59 -1.08 -1.55
N LEU A 200 -16.81 0.19 -1.18
CA LEU A 200 -17.03 1.28 -2.13
C LEU A 200 -15.77 1.53 -2.97
N LEU A 201 -14.59 1.61 -2.34
CA LEU A 201 -13.32 1.83 -3.03
C LEU A 201 -13.04 0.75 -4.07
N PHE A 202 -13.18 -0.54 -3.72
CA PHE A 202 -12.92 -1.62 -4.66
C PHE A 202 -13.99 -1.72 -5.75
N PHE A 203 -15.23 -1.29 -5.48
CA PHE A 203 -16.24 -1.15 -6.53
C PHE A 203 -15.88 -0.03 -7.52
N LEU A 204 -15.35 1.10 -7.02
CA LEU A 204 -14.80 2.15 -7.87
C LEU A 204 -13.62 1.62 -8.70
N CYS A 205 -12.67 0.89 -8.10
CA CYS A 205 -11.57 0.27 -8.85
C CYS A 205 -12.09 -0.68 -9.93
N PHE A 206 -13.05 -1.56 -9.61
CA PHE A 206 -13.69 -2.43 -10.59
C PHE A 206 -14.28 -1.63 -11.76
N GLY A 207 -15.06 -0.59 -11.47
CA GLY A 207 -15.64 0.26 -12.50
C GLY A 207 -14.57 0.92 -13.36
N GLU A 208 -13.57 1.53 -12.72
CA GLU A 208 -12.45 2.18 -13.40
C GLU A 208 -11.69 1.22 -14.34
N GLU A 209 -11.39 -0.01 -13.91
CA GLU A 209 -10.70 -1.04 -14.73
C GLU A 209 -11.46 -1.41 -16.02
N ILE A 210 -12.79 -1.43 -15.98
CA ILE A 210 -13.62 -1.75 -17.16
C ILE A 210 -14.19 -0.51 -17.84
N SER A 211 -13.63 0.67 -17.55
CA SER A 211 -14.10 1.97 -18.05
C SER A 211 -15.62 2.15 -17.83
N TRP A 212 -16.08 1.74 -16.65
CA TRP A 212 -17.48 1.72 -16.20
C TRP A 212 -18.44 0.96 -17.13
N GLY A 213 -17.91 -0.03 -17.86
CA GLY A 213 -18.68 -0.79 -18.83
C GLY A 213 -18.96 -0.03 -20.12
N GLN A 214 -18.24 1.05 -20.42
CA GLN A 214 -18.37 1.82 -21.66
C GLN A 214 -18.37 0.92 -22.90
N ARG A 215 -17.49 -0.08 -22.94
CA ARG A 215 -17.40 -1.05 -24.04
C ARG A 215 -18.55 -2.07 -24.06
N ILE A 216 -19.06 -2.43 -22.88
CA ILE A 216 -20.16 -3.39 -22.74
C ILE A 216 -21.47 -2.76 -23.18
N PHE A 217 -21.72 -1.52 -22.75
CA PHE A 217 -22.98 -0.81 -22.96
C PHE A 217 -22.93 0.17 -24.15
N GLY A 218 -21.75 0.41 -24.74
CA GLY A 218 -21.58 1.18 -25.96
C GLY A 218 -21.85 2.68 -25.83
N PHE A 219 -21.76 3.26 -24.62
CA PHE A 219 -21.97 4.70 -24.44
C PHE A 219 -20.69 5.51 -24.75
N ALA A 220 -20.84 6.75 -25.17
CA ALA A 220 -19.71 7.63 -25.48
C ALA A 220 -19.24 8.41 -24.24
N SER A 221 -17.92 8.63 -24.13
CA SER A 221 -17.34 9.52 -23.11
C SER A 221 -17.80 10.97 -23.33
N PRO A 222 -18.24 11.68 -22.27
CA PRO A 222 -18.56 13.11 -22.34
C PRO A 222 -17.38 13.93 -22.84
N GLU A 223 -17.67 15.02 -23.55
CA GLU A 223 -16.67 15.90 -24.17
C GLU A 223 -15.65 16.47 -23.15
N ALA A 224 -16.12 16.71 -21.91
CA ALA A 224 -15.26 17.13 -20.81
C ALA A 224 -14.19 16.09 -20.42
N ILE A 225 -14.46 14.79 -20.60
CA ILE A 225 -13.51 13.70 -20.32
C ILE A 225 -12.63 13.43 -21.53
N LYS A 226 -13.17 13.51 -22.75
CA LYS A 226 -12.38 13.37 -24.00
C LYS A 226 -11.23 14.38 -24.11
N ASN A 227 -11.42 15.58 -23.58
CA ASN A 227 -10.38 16.62 -23.59
C ASN A 227 -9.22 16.35 -22.62
N ILE A 228 -9.36 15.41 -21.67
CA ILE A 228 -8.37 15.11 -20.63
C ILE A 228 -7.83 13.68 -20.80
N ASN A 229 -8.65 12.74 -21.24
CA ASN A 229 -8.28 11.35 -21.49
C ASN A 229 -7.89 11.14 -22.96
N ALA A 230 -6.60 10.95 -23.23
CA ALA A 230 -6.08 10.71 -24.58
C ALA A 230 -6.57 9.39 -25.21
N GLN A 231 -7.13 8.46 -24.42
CA GLN A 231 -7.70 7.18 -24.87
C GLN A 231 -9.22 7.25 -25.11
N GLU A 232 -9.84 8.43 -24.95
CA GLU A 232 -11.30 8.65 -25.06
C GLU A 232 -12.15 7.76 -24.13
N GLU A 233 -11.57 7.23 -23.06
CA GLU A 233 -12.26 6.34 -22.12
C GLU A 233 -12.91 7.11 -20.96
N PHE A 234 -14.03 6.56 -20.46
CA PHE A 234 -14.72 7.01 -19.27
C PHE A 234 -14.04 6.43 -18.01
N ASN A 235 -12.75 6.69 -17.83
CA ASN A 235 -12.02 6.39 -16.60
C ASN A 235 -11.11 7.56 -16.22
N LEU A 236 -10.97 7.76 -14.92
CA LEU A 236 -10.16 8.83 -14.35
C LEU A 236 -8.71 8.39 -14.19
N HIS A 237 -8.43 7.11 -13.94
CA HIS A 237 -7.05 6.68 -13.73
C HIS A 237 -6.17 6.82 -14.98
N ASN A 238 -6.70 6.63 -16.20
CA ASN A 238 -5.94 6.90 -17.43
C ASN A 238 -5.79 8.40 -17.69
N SER A 239 -6.77 9.20 -17.30
CA SER A 239 -6.73 10.67 -17.41
C SER A 239 -5.60 11.31 -16.61
N PHE A 240 -5.20 10.71 -15.48
CA PHE A 240 -4.08 11.16 -14.65
C PHE A 240 -2.77 10.39 -14.91
N GLY A 241 -2.80 9.38 -15.80
CA GLY A 241 -1.67 8.61 -16.28
C GLY A 241 -0.68 8.20 -15.19
N TYR A 242 0.59 8.57 -15.37
CA TYR A 242 1.67 8.25 -14.43
C TYR A 242 1.43 8.70 -13.00
N LEU A 243 0.73 9.83 -12.76
CA LEU A 243 0.52 10.30 -11.38
C LEU A 243 -0.36 9.34 -10.58
N ALA A 244 -1.43 8.82 -11.19
CA ALA A 244 -2.32 7.86 -10.56
C ALA A 244 -1.59 6.55 -10.22
N ASP A 245 -0.80 6.00 -11.14
CA ASP A 245 0.01 4.80 -10.92
C ASP A 245 1.03 4.98 -9.77
N HIS A 246 1.74 6.12 -9.72
CA HIS A 246 2.69 6.38 -8.63
C HIS A 246 1.98 6.53 -7.28
N LEU A 247 0.84 7.21 -7.23
CA LEU A 247 0.05 7.36 -6.01
C LEU A 247 -0.51 6.01 -5.54
N PHE A 248 -0.99 5.19 -6.48
CA PHE A 248 -1.46 3.84 -6.20
C PHE A 248 -0.32 2.97 -5.66
N PHE A 249 0.84 2.97 -6.31
CA PHE A 249 2.03 2.26 -5.84
C PHE A 249 2.42 2.67 -4.42
N ILE A 250 2.49 3.97 -4.14
CA ILE A 250 2.83 4.49 -2.79
C ILE A 250 1.76 4.07 -1.77
N ALA A 251 0.48 4.14 -2.12
CA ALA A 251 -0.61 3.74 -1.24
C ALA A 251 -0.54 2.24 -0.89
N ILE A 252 -0.35 1.38 -1.90
CA ILE A 252 -0.22 -0.06 -1.73
C ILE A 252 1.04 -0.43 -0.96
N PHE A 253 2.19 0.19 -1.26
CA PHE A 253 3.42 -0.03 -0.50
C PHE A 253 3.25 0.38 0.98
N SER A 254 2.64 1.54 1.21
CA SER A 254 2.40 2.05 2.56
C SER A 254 1.44 1.14 3.34
N TYR A 255 0.36 0.68 2.70
CA TYR A 255 -0.65 -0.15 3.34
C TYR A 255 -0.24 -1.62 3.47
N GLY A 256 0.24 -2.23 2.39
CA GLY A 256 0.57 -3.65 2.32
C GLY A 256 1.92 -4.02 2.91
N CYS A 257 2.89 -3.10 2.93
CA CYS A 257 4.25 -3.38 3.43
C CYS A 257 4.57 -2.60 4.71
N VAL A 258 4.49 -1.27 4.66
CA VAL A 258 4.95 -0.40 5.77
C VAL A 258 4.05 -0.54 7.00
N MET A 259 2.72 -0.50 6.83
CA MET A 259 1.78 -0.57 7.94
C MET A 259 1.88 -1.89 8.74
N PRO A 260 1.88 -3.08 8.12
CA PRO A 260 2.18 -4.33 8.81
C PRO A 260 3.53 -4.27 9.52
N LEU A 261 4.60 -3.85 8.85
CA LEU A 261 5.93 -3.74 9.46
C LEU A 261 5.93 -2.86 10.73
N LEU A 262 5.27 -1.70 10.68
CA LEU A 262 5.13 -0.81 11.85
C LEU A 262 4.33 -1.46 12.98
N SER A 263 3.23 -2.15 12.66
CA SER A 263 2.41 -2.89 13.61
C SER A 263 3.18 -4.06 14.28
N LEU A 264 4.04 -4.73 13.50
CA LEU A 264 4.86 -5.83 13.98
C LEU A 264 5.96 -5.33 14.91
N THR A 265 6.65 -4.27 14.52
CA THR A 265 7.80 -3.71 15.26
C THR A 265 7.41 -2.89 16.48
N HIS A 266 6.26 -2.20 16.46
CA HIS A 266 5.94 -1.21 17.49
C HIS A 266 4.45 -1.19 17.88
N GLU A 267 4.21 -1.30 19.19
CA GLU A 267 2.86 -1.48 19.73
C GLU A 267 1.94 -0.27 19.55
N PHE A 268 2.47 0.95 19.63
CA PHE A 268 1.67 2.16 19.39
C PHE A 268 0.99 2.14 18.01
N TRP A 269 1.72 1.75 16.95
CA TRP A 269 1.18 1.72 15.59
C TRP A 269 0.12 0.62 15.45
N HIS A 270 0.39 -0.56 16.02
CA HIS A 270 -0.61 -1.63 16.08
C HIS A 270 -1.91 -1.18 16.77
N ARG A 271 -1.81 -0.54 17.94
CA ARG A 271 -2.97 -0.01 18.67
C ARG A 271 -3.67 1.10 17.89
N LEU A 272 -2.93 1.96 17.20
CA LEU A 272 -3.50 3.01 16.34
C LEU A 272 -4.32 2.40 15.19
N PHE A 273 -3.74 1.48 14.44
CA PHE A 273 -4.41 0.88 13.29
C PHE A 273 -5.64 0.06 13.72
N ASP A 274 -5.54 -0.71 14.81
CA ASP A 274 -6.71 -1.43 15.37
C ASP A 274 -7.80 -0.46 15.85
N LYS A 275 -7.41 0.66 16.48
CA LYS A 275 -8.37 1.69 16.91
C LYS A 275 -9.08 2.34 15.74
N LEU A 276 -8.36 2.56 14.63
CA LEU A 276 -8.94 3.04 13.38
C LEU A 276 -9.79 1.97 12.67
N GLY A 277 -9.72 0.71 13.10
CA GLY A 277 -10.44 -0.40 12.49
C GLY A 277 -9.84 -0.85 11.16
N ILE A 278 -8.54 -0.64 10.98
CA ILE A 278 -7.84 -0.98 9.73
C ILE A 278 -7.35 -2.43 9.84
N PRO A 279 -7.78 -3.34 8.94
CA PRO A 279 -7.26 -4.70 8.93
C PRO A 279 -5.79 -4.68 8.49
N ILE A 280 -4.97 -5.46 9.20
CA ILE A 280 -3.52 -5.49 9.02
C ILE A 280 -3.14 -6.82 8.37
N ALA A 281 -2.33 -6.78 7.32
CA ALA A 281 -1.85 -7.99 6.67
C ALA A 281 -0.97 -8.82 7.62
N SER A 282 -1.05 -10.15 7.50
CA SER A 282 -0.06 -11.03 8.12
C SER A 282 1.35 -10.73 7.62
N ALA A 283 2.38 -11.13 8.39
CA ALA A 283 3.77 -10.96 7.98
C ALA A 283 4.06 -11.61 6.60
N GLY A 284 3.51 -12.80 6.35
CA GLY A 284 3.61 -13.48 5.06
C GLY A 284 2.96 -12.72 3.92
N LEU A 285 1.75 -12.20 4.13
CA LEU A 285 1.06 -11.41 3.12
C LEU A 285 1.73 -10.05 2.88
N ALA A 286 2.34 -9.43 3.90
CA ALA A 286 3.13 -8.21 3.73
C ALA A 286 4.34 -8.41 2.81
N ILE A 287 5.00 -9.57 2.90
CA ILE A 287 6.03 -9.98 1.93
C ILE A 287 5.39 -10.25 0.56
N GLY A 288 4.20 -10.85 0.53
CA GLY A 288 3.42 -11.02 -0.70
C GLY A 288 3.18 -9.71 -1.43
N PHE A 289 2.69 -8.67 -0.73
CA PHE A 289 2.56 -7.32 -1.29
C PHE A 289 3.88 -6.78 -1.84
N PHE A 290 4.99 -6.99 -1.11
CA PHE A 290 6.31 -6.56 -1.58
C PHE A 290 6.70 -7.29 -2.87
N ILE A 291 6.49 -8.61 -2.95
CA ILE A 291 6.73 -9.41 -4.17
C ILE A 291 5.90 -8.88 -5.34
N SER A 292 4.60 -8.61 -5.14
CA SER A 292 3.73 -8.04 -6.17
C SER A 292 4.27 -6.70 -6.70
N LEU A 293 4.78 -5.84 -5.81
CA LEU A 293 5.37 -4.54 -6.18
C LEU A 293 6.72 -4.65 -6.90
N LEU A 294 7.43 -5.80 -6.83
CA LEU A 294 8.64 -6.02 -7.62
C LEU A 294 8.37 -6.16 -9.12
N PHE A 295 7.11 -6.39 -9.53
CA PHE A 295 6.65 -6.33 -10.92
C PHE A 295 6.58 -4.87 -11.42
N TYR A 296 7.71 -4.18 -11.35
CA TYR A 296 7.86 -2.78 -11.75
C TYR A 296 8.65 -2.69 -13.05
N ASP A 297 8.11 -1.97 -14.03
CA ASP A 297 8.62 -1.98 -15.41
C ASP A 297 10.12 -1.66 -15.51
N PRO A 298 10.68 -0.64 -14.82
CA PRO A 298 12.12 -0.37 -14.83
C PRO A 298 13.00 -1.52 -14.34
N ILE A 299 12.54 -2.34 -13.38
CA ILE A 299 13.30 -3.51 -12.91
C ILE A 299 13.41 -4.51 -14.05
N PHE A 300 12.29 -4.78 -14.73
CA PHE A 300 12.26 -5.73 -15.83
C PHE A 300 13.00 -5.22 -17.06
N PHE A 301 12.88 -3.94 -17.43
CA PHE A 301 13.67 -3.36 -18.52
C PHE A 301 15.18 -3.43 -18.27
N PHE A 302 15.62 -3.30 -17.01
CA PHE A 302 17.03 -3.43 -16.65
C PHE A 302 17.59 -4.82 -16.98
N PHE A 303 16.84 -5.88 -16.65
CA PHE A 303 17.25 -7.26 -16.91
C PHE A 303 16.93 -7.73 -18.34
N PHE A 304 15.93 -7.14 -18.99
CA PHE A 304 15.37 -7.61 -20.24
C PHE A 304 15.07 -6.45 -21.21
N HIS A 305 15.98 -6.21 -22.15
CA HIS A 305 16.03 -5.01 -23.01
C HIS A 305 14.98 -4.91 -24.15
N GLN A 306 14.13 -5.91 -24.41
CA GLN A 306 13.22 -5.93 -25.59
C GLN A 306 11.82 -6.45 -25.29
N TRP A 307 11.14 -5.92 -24.29
CA TRP A 307 9.86 -6.46 -23.86
C TRP A 307 8.69 -5.55 -24.23
N ALA A 308 7.73 -6.12 -24.96
CA ALA A 308 6.52 -5.45 -25.45
C ALA A 308 5.33 -5.57 -24.49
N PHE A 309 5.52 -6.12 -23.29
CA PHE A 309 4.45 -6.47 -22.37
C PHE A 309 4.22 -5.40 -21.31
N ARG A 310 2.95 -5.18 -20.95
CA ARG A 310 2.55 -4.30 -19.85
C ARG A 310 2.73 -5.04 -18.51
N ILE A 311 3.92 -4.94 -17.91
CA ILE A 311 4.21 -5.57 -16.60
C ILE A 311 3.32 -4.96 -15.51
N ALA A 312 2.89 -3.70 -15.67
CA ALA A 312 1.88 -3.05 -14.86
C ALA A 312 0.60 -3.88 -14.67
N GLU A 313 0.07 -4.51 -15.72
CA GLU A 313 -1.16 -5.33 -15.63
C GLU A 313 -0.99 -6.53 -14.69
N ILE A 314 0.17 -7.18 -14.77
CA ILE A 314 0.52 -8.31 -13.90
C ILE A 314 0.66 -7.83 -12.45
N ARG A 315 1.31 -6.69 -12.25
CA ARG A 315 1.46 -6.06 -10.93
C ARG A 315 0.09 -5.78 -10.32
N GLU A 316 -0.82 -5.17 -11.07
CA GLU A 316 -2.16 -4.83 -10.62
C GLU A 316 -3.00 -6.07 -10.29
N LEU A 317 -2.89 -7.13 -11.10
CA LEU A 317 -3.52 -8.42 -10.81
C LEU A 317 -2.97 -9.05 -9.53
N LEU A 318 -1.65 -9.04 -9.32
CA LEU A 318 -1.03 -9.58 -8.10
C LEU A 318 -1.38 -8.74 -6.86
N ILE A 319 -1.48 -7.41 -7.01
CA ILE A 319 -1.91 -6.49 -5.94
C ILE A 319 -3.38 -6.72 -5.58
N SER A 320 -4.28 -6.79 -6.56
CA SER A 320 -5.71 -7.05 -6.32
C SER A 320 -5.92 -8.42 -5.67
N ALA A 321 -5.17 -9.45 -6.08
CA ALA A 321 -5.16 -10.75 -5.41
C ALA A 321 -4.66 -10.66 -3.95
N SER A 322 -3.62 -9.87 -3.69
CA SER A 322 -3.09 -9.66 -2.32
C SER A 322 -4.11 -8.96 -1.43
N LEU A 323 -4.85 -7.97 -1.96
CA LEU A 323 -5.95 -7.30 -1.27
C LEU A 323 -7.12 -8.26 -0.99
N LEU A 324 -7.45 -9.13 -1.94
CA LEU A 324 -8.49 -10.14 -1.73
C LEU A 324 -8.12 -11.10 -0.60
N ILE A 325 -6.89 -11.59 -0.59
CA ILE A 325 -6.38 -12.48 0.47
C ILE A 325 -6.39 -11.76 1.82
N LEU A 326 -6.05 -10.46 1.87
CA LEU A 326 -6.13 -9.65 3.10
C LEU A 326 -7.55 -9.63 3.68
N LEU A 327 -8.57 -9.46 2.83
CA LEU A 327 -9.97 -9.48 3.26
C LEU A 327 -10.37 -10.86 3.80
N PHE A 328 -9.86 -11.95 3.23
CA PHE A 328 -10.06 -13.29 3.76
C PHE A 328 -9.30 -13.55 5.06
N GLU A 329 -8.08 -13.06 5.22
CA GLU A 329 -7.35 -13.11 6.50
C GLU A 329 -8.17 -12.43 7.61
N ALA A 330 -8.65 -11.21 7.35
CA ALA A 330 -9.47 -10.47 8.29
C ALA A 330 -10.80 -11.19 8.59
N ARG A 331 -11.44 -11.76 7.57
CA ARG A 331 -12.68 -12.56 7.72
C ARG A 331 -12.48 -13.76 8.63
N ASN A 332 -11.46 -14.58 8.33
CA ASN A 332 -11.13 -15.77 9.12
C ASN A 332 -10.83 -15.40 10.57
N PHE A 333 -10.11 -14.29 10.78
CA PHE A 333 -9.83 -13.79 12.11
C PHE A 333 -11.12 -13.41 12.87
N PHE A 334 -11.98 -12.57 12.29
CA PHE A 334 -13.21 -12.15 12.98
C PHE A 334 -14.17 -13.31 13.25
N ALA A 335 -14.23 -14.29 12.34
CA ALA A 335 -15.01 -15.51 12.54
C ALA A 335 -14.56 -16.32 13.78
N THR A 336 -13.26 -16.28 14.13
CA THR A 336 -12.76 -16.99 15.34
C THR A 336 -13.10 -16.29 16.66
N ILE A 337 -13.50 -15.01 16.64
CA ILE A 337 -13.76 -14.21 17.85
C ILE A 337 -15.25 -14.08 18.13
N GLN A 338 -16.11 -14.24 17.12
CA GLN A 338 -17.54 -14.28 17.37
C GLN A 338 -17.87 -15.51 18.24
N PRO A 339 -18.63 -15.36 19.33
CA PRO A 339 -19.10 -16.53 20.07
C PRO A 339 -19.91 -17.40 19.10
N SER A 340 -19.56 -18.69 19.02
CA SER A 340 -20.37 -19.68 18.33
C SER A 340 -21.78 -19.62 18.89
N HIS A 341 -22.71 -19.12 18.08
CA HIS A 341 -24.14 -19.02 18.42
C HIS A 341 -24.76 -20.40 18.61
#